data_AF-A0A7C4SWQ3-F1
#
_entry.id   AF-A0A7C4SWQ3-F1
#
_cell.length_a   1.000
_cell.length_b   1.000
_cell.length_c   1.000
_cell.angle_alpha   90.00
_cell.angle_beta   90.00
_cell.angle_gamma   90.00
#
_symmetry.space_group_name_H-M   'P 1'
#
loop_
_entity.id
_entity.type
_entity.pdbx_description
1 polymer ?
#
loop_
_entity_poly.entity_id
_entity_poly.type
_entity_poly.pdbx_seq_one_letter_code
_entity_poly.pdbx_strand_id
1 'polypeptide(L)'
;MFFLPVLTAIFAILFFAVLPISGALFVRSTWHVFRKTLISAESLPVLTKKEILNTACTEYPCRAYGIIDAIGTDESVWVSIDGASIKVFLENVPIYLLSGSRRYGRARNRKEEFSVERYLWKSMPSIPVGNSVFITGIFTHIDGMPVFLQREDSKPIILIHDVPQQYVIYLAVFAGRPVNEYWNPFTKVSLALGLFAMTGIIIGVMSIKFISLIAAISLTLAFSPILPFLPPGIAGFALYRRFWRRARYFRARRDVTLLRTSSQMLYGKPSKKDIMYWKRLALINLLLSGFFFIAGYIVNAILVFVLLRSLL
;
A
#
# COMPACT_ATOMS: atom_id res chain seq x y z
N MET A 1 6.90 -42.95 -1.81
CA MET A 1 5.69 -42.62 -1.02
C MET A 1 5.67 -41.19 -0.48
N PHE A 2 6.76 -40.63 0.04
CA PHE A 2 6.76 -39.28 0.65
C PHE A 2 6.84 -38.09 -0.33
N PHE A 3 7.05 -38.32 -1.63
CA PHE A 3 7.24 -37.24 -2.60
C PHE A 3 6.00 -36.34 -2.75
N LEU A 4 4.80 -36.93 -2.77
CA LEU A 4 3.54 -36.20 -2.99
C LEU A 4 3.17 -35.23 -1.85
N PRO A 5 3.18 -35.61 -0.56
CA PRO A 5 2.92 -34.67 0.52
C PRO A 5 4.01 -33.58 0.61
N VAL A 6 5.27 -33.93 0.32
CA VAL A 6 6.37 -32.95 0.27
C VAL A 6 6.15 -31.94 -0.86
N LEU A 7 5.82 -32.40 -2.07
CA LEU A 7 5.52 -31.54 -3.21
C LEU A 7 4.32 -30.62 -2.91
N THR A 8 3.27 -31.18 -2.30
CA THR A 8 2.08 -30.40 -1.91
C THR A 8 2.44 -29.34 -0.88
N ALA A 9 3.24 -29.69 0.13
CA ALA A 9 3.73 -28.73 1.12
C ALA A 9 4.58 -27.62 0.47
N ILE A 10 5.47 -27.98 -0.47
CA ILE A 10 6.29 -27.01 -1.21
C ILE A 10 5.41 -26.02 -1.97
N PHE A 11 4.43 -26.49 -2.75
CA PHE A 11 3.54 -25.58 -3.47
C PHE A 11 2.66 -24.75 -2.52
N ALA A 12 2.20 -25.33 -1.42
CA ALA A 12 1.39 -24.60 -0.44
C ALA A 12 2.18 -23.46 0.17
N ILE A 13 3.43 -23.74 0.59
CA ILE A 13 4.33 -22.73 1.16
C ILE A 13 4.69 -21.68 0.10
N LEU A 14 5.03 -22.09 -1.12
CA LEU A 14 5.44 -21.18 -2.19
C LEU A 14 4.32 -20.21 -2.56
N PHE A 15 3.12 -20.72 -2.87
CA PHE A 15 2.02 -19.93 -3.38
C PHE A 15 1.18 -19.25 -2.29
N PHE A 16 1.05 -19.82 -1.11
CA PHE A 16 0.17 -19.25 -0.07
C PHE A 16 0.93 -18.55 1.07
N ALA A 17 2.27 -18.67 1.13
CA ALA A 17 3.09 -17.94 2.10
C ALA A 17 4.19 -17.10 1.43
N VAL A 18 5.14 -17.71 0.74
CA VAL A 18 6.37 -17.02 0.26
C VAL A 18 6.03 -15.88 -0.70
N LEU A 19 5.30 -16.15 -1.77
CA LEU A 19 4.94 -15.13 -2.76
C LEU A 19 4.07 -14.00 -2.18
N PRO A 20 3.00 -14.26 -1.41
CA PRO A 20 2.24 -13.22 -0.72
C PRO A 20 3.08 -12.37 0.26
N ILE A 21 3.97 -13.00 1.03
CA ILE A 21 4.86 -12.29 1.98
C ILE A 21 5.84 -11.40 1.21
N SER A 22 6.47 -11.90 0.15
CA SER A 22 7.36 -11.11 -0.71
C SER A 22 6.64 -9.91 -1.31
N GLY A 23 5.41 -10.10 -1.82
CA GLY A 23 4.58 -9.01 -2.29
C GLY A 23 4.26 -7.98 -1.20
N ALA A 24 3.99 -8.44 0.03
CA ALA A 24 3.72 -7.55 1.17
C ALA A 24 4.96 -6.73 1.57
N LEU A 25 6.16 -7.33 1.51
CA LEU A 25 7.43 -6.62 1.74
C LEU A 25 7.68 -5.56 0.66
N PHE A 26 7.41 -5.87 -0.60
CA PHE A 26 7.55 -4.93 -1.72
C PHE A 26 6.58 -3.74 -1.61
N VAL A 27 5.32 -3.99 -1.29
CA VAL A 27 4.34 -2.91 -1.04
C VAL A 27 4.77 -2.06 0.15
N ARG A 28 5.31 -2.70 1.20
CA ARG A 28 5.78 -2.00 2.39
C ARG A 28 7.03 -1.15 2.14
N SER A 29 7.99 -1.62 1.33
CA SER A 29 9.18 -0.84 0.97
C SER A 29 8.78 0.39 0.15
N THR A 30 7.90 0.21 -0.83
CA THR A 30 7.35 1.31 -1.66
C THR A 30 6.65 2.36 -0.80
N TRP A 31 5.81 1.93 0.14
CA TRP A 31 5.18 2.82 1.13
C TRP A 31 6.19 3.59 1.97
N HIS A 32 7.25 2.91 2.46
CA HIS A 32 8.26 3.57 3.29
C HIS A 32 9.02 4.65 2.53
N VAL A 33 9.37 4.42 1.26
CA VAL A 33 10.00 5.43 0.40
C VAL A 33 9.07 6.63 0.24
N PHE A 34 7.83 6.40 -0.20
CA PHE A 34 6.82 7.46 -0.35
C PHE A 34 6.62 8.28 0.93
N ARG A 35 6.43 7.60 2.07
CA ARG A 35 6.27 8.25 3.38
C ARG A 35 7.50 9.07 3.75
N LYS A 36 8.71 8.53 3.58
CA LYS A 36 9.96 9.23 3.93
C LYS A 36 10.10 10.51 3.11
N THR A 37 9.86 10.42 1.80
CA THR A 37 9.94 11.57 0.90
C THR A 37 8.90 12.64 1.23
N LEU A 38 7.66 12.27 1.54
CA LEU A 38 6.64 13.23 1.98
C LEU A 38 6.98 13.92 3.30
N ILE A 39 7.52 13.16 4.27
CA ILE A 39 7.94 13.73 5.55
C ILE A 39 9.11 14.71 5.34
N SER A 40 10.10 14.37 4.50
CA SER A 40 11.20 15.29 4.18
C SER A 40 10.75 16.49 3.36
N ALA A 41 9.72 16.34 2.54
CA ALA A 41 9.16 17.44 1.76
C ALA A 41 8.58 18.55 2.65
N GLU A 42 8.17 18.23 3.88
CA GLU A 42 7.64 19.21 4.82
C GLU A 42 8.67 20.29 5.21
N SER A 43 9.95 19.93 5.27
CA SER A 43 11.05 20.85 5.57
C SER A 43 11.59 21.60 4.36
N LEU A 44 11.12 21.31 3.15
CA LEU A 44 11.58 21.97 1.94
C LEU A 44 10.96 23.37 1.79
N PRO A 45 11.70 24.31 1.16
CA PRO A 45 11.17 25.63 0.83
C PRO A 45 9.95 25.48 -0.09
N VAL A 46 8.96 26.36 0.11
CA VAL A 46 7.78 26.43 -0.77
C VAL A 46 8.15 27.31 -1.95
N LEU A 47 8.03 26.75 -3.15
CA LEU A 47 8.30 27.44 -4.40
C LEU A 47 7.31 28.60 -4.58
N THR A 48 7.84 29.78 -4.83
CA THR A 48 7.10 31.03 -4.99
C THR A 48 7.21 31.58 -6.40
N LYS A 49 6.28 32.47 -6.79
CA LYS A 49 6.35 33.18 -8.07
C LYS A 49 7.71 33.83 -8.35
N LYS A 50 8.33 34.43 -7.32
CA LYS A 50 9.62 35.11 -7.44
C LYS A 50 10.73 34.15 -7.86
N GLU A 51 10.74 32.95 -7.31
CA GLU A 51 11.73 31.92 -7.64
C GLU A 51 11.47 31.33 -9.02
N ILE A 52 10.19 31.17 -9.41
CA ILE A 52 9.81 30.66 -10.74
C ILE A 52 10.27 31.61 -11.85
N LEU A 53 10.13 32.92 -11.64
CA LEU A 53 10.53 33.95 -12.61
C LEU A 53 12.04 34.23 -12.62
N ASN A 54 12.79 33.74 -11.63
CA ASN A 54 14.23 33.94 -11.55
C ASN A 54 14.98 32.88 -12.37
N THR A 55 15.31 33.18 -13.62
CA THR A 55 16.03 32.27 -14.53
C THR A 55 17.48 32.02 -14.13
N ALA A 56 18.05 32.80 -13.21
CA ALA A 56 19.41 32.59 -12.69
C ALA A 56 19.46 31.59 -11.52
N CYS A 57 18.34 30.94 -11.20
CA CYS A 57 18.28 30.01 -10.09
C CYS A 57 19.01 28.69 -10.42
N THR A 58 19.91 28.26 -9.54
CA THR A 58 20.56 26.94 -9.63
C THR A 58 19.61 25.85 -9.16
N GLU A 59 19.83 24.60 -9.55
CA GLU A 59 19.04 23.45 -9.07
C GLU A 59 18.91 23.43 -7.54
N TYR A 60 17.68 23.33 -7.02
CA TYR A 60 17.47 23.16 -5.58
C TYR A 60 16.21 22.33 -5.26
N PRO A 61 16.21 21.59 -4.13
CA PRO A 61 15.05 20.84 -3.71
C PRO A 61 13.98 21.77 -3.14
N CYS A 62 12.76 21.67 -3.63
CA CYS A 62 11.63 22.44 -3.13
C CYS A 62 10.34 21.62 -3.08
N ARG A 63 9.30 22.23 -2.54
CA ARG A 63 7.92 21.78 -2.67
C ARG A 63 7.09 22.89 -3.29
N ALA A 64 6.06 22.54 -4.02
CA ALA A 64 5.17 23.50 -4.63
C ALA A 64 3.72 23.04 -4.52
N TYR A 65 2.83 24.01 -4.45
CA TYR A 65 1.38 23.78 -4.42
C TYR A 65 0.78 24.59 -5.55
N GLY A 66 0.03 23.93 -6.41
CA GLY A 66 -0.47 24.56 -7.62
C GLY A 66 -1.76 23.93 -8.11
N ILE A 67 -2.15 24.37 -9.30
CA ILE A 67 -3.32 23.89 -10.01
C ILE A 67 -2.85 23.42 -11.38
N ILE A 68 -3.39 22.29 -11.84
CA ILE A 68 -3.11 21.78 -13.18
C ILE A 68 -3.83 22.69 -14.20
N ASP A 69 -3.07 23.39 -15.03
CA ASP A 69 -3.58 24.32 -16.04
C ASP A 69 -3.84 23.64 -17.38
N ALA A 70 -2.88 22.84 -17.82
CA ALA A 70 -2.93 22.21 -19.14
C ALA A 70 -2.13 20.92 -19.18
N ILE A 71 -2.54 20.01 -20.05
CA ILE A 71 -1.79 18.79 -20.37
C ILE A 71 -0.95 19.09 -21.62
N GLY A 72 0.36 18.90 -21.53
CA GLY A 72 1.28 19.03 -22.66
C GLY A 72 1.26 17.79 -23.55
N THR A 73 1.79 17.93 -24.77
CA THR A 73 1.85 16.84 -25.76
C THR A 73 2.96 15.82 -25.51
N ASP A 74 3.91 16.13 -24.62
CA ASP A 74 5.17 15.41 -24.38
C ASP A 74 5.21 14.71 -23.02
N GLU A 75 4.10 14.07 -22.63
CA GLU A 75 3.94 13.46 -21.30
C GLU A 75 4.26 14.45 -20.15
N SER A 76 3.90 15.72 -20.35
CA SER A 76 4.11 16.79 -19.39
C SER A 76 2.79 17.44 -18.99
N VAL A 77 2.79 18.10 -17.83
CA VAL A 77 1.67 18.91 -17.37
C VAL A 77 2.18 20.29 -16.98
N TRP A 78 1.41 21.31 -17.37
CA TRP A 78 1.60 22.68 -16.93
C TRP A 78 0.83 22.91 -15.64
N VAL A 79 1.53 23.45 -14.65
CA VAL A 79 1.00 23.71 -13.31
C VAL A 79 1.16 25.18 -12.98
N SER A 80 0.05 25.85 -12.65
CA SER A 80 0.06 27.21 -12.11
C SER A 80 0.41 27.19 -10.63
N ILE A 81 1.40 27.98 -10.24
CA ILE A 81 1.89 28.13 -8.87
C ILE A 81 2.00 29.63 -8.62
N ASP A 82 1.13 30.15 -7.75
CA ASP A 82 1.08 31.58 -7.43
C ASP A 82 0.97 32.48 -8.70
N GLY A 83 0.23 31.99 -9.71
CA GLY A 83 0.02 32.67 -10.99
C GLY A 83 1.20 32.61 -11.96
N ALA A 84 2.21 31.77 -11.72
CA ALA A 84 3.26 31.44 -12.68
C ALA A 84 3.17 29.97 -13.11
N SER A 85 3.35 29.70 -14.39
CA SER A 85 3.24 28.34 -14.94
C SER A 85 4.60 27.64 -14.93
N ILE A 86 4.61 26.38 -14.50
CA ILE A 86 5.76 25.49 -14.48
C ILE A 86 5.42 24.24 -15.28
N LYS A 87 6.39 23.72 -16.03
CA LYS A 87 6.24 22.46 -16.74
C LYS A 87 6.77 21.30 -15.89
N VAL A 88 6.00 20.23 -15.80
CA VAL A 88 6.33 19.04 -15.02
C VAL A 88 6.31 17.85 -15.95
N PHE A 89 7.46 17.22 -16.16
CA PHE A 89 7.57 15.98 -16.93
C PHE A 89 7.09 14.80 -16.08
N LEU A 90 6.26 13.93 -16.67
CA LEU A 90 5.56 12.85 -15.98
C LEU A 90 6.01 11.46 -16.43
N GLU A 91 6.83 11.37 -17.47
CA GLU A 91 7.35 10.11 -17.99
C GLU A 91 8.05 9.33 -16.86
N ASN A 92 7.65 8.09 -16.57
CA ASN A 92 8.25 7.28 -15.50
C ASN A 92 8.23 7.89 -14.08
N VAL A 93 7.42 8.94 -13.85
CA VAL A 93 7.18 9.56 -12.55
C VAL A 93 5.90 8.95 -11.95
N PRO A 94 5.95 8.45 -10.70
CA PRO A 94 4.75 7.98 -10.03
C PRO A 94 3.86 9.16 -9.63
N ILE A 95 2.63 9.16 -10.13
CA ILE A 95 1.60 10.12 -9.77
C ILE A 95 0.73 9.50 -8.68
N TYR A 96 0.51 10.26 -7.61
CA TYR A 96 -0.30 9.83 -6.50
C TYR A 96 -1.61 10.60 -6.51
N LEU A 97 -2.73 9.90 -6.39
CA LEU A 97 -4.05 10.50 -6.30
C LEU A 97 -4.56 10.35 -4.87
N LEU A 98 -4.69 11.47 -4.16
CA LEU A 98 -5.34 11.53 -2.85
C LEU A 98 -6.82 11.83 -3.05
N SER A 99 -7.67 10.87 -2.74
CA SER A 99 -9.13 10.98 -2.87
C SER A 99 -9.81 10.61 -1.56
N GLY A 100 -10.94 11.24 -1.24
CA GLY A 100 -11.80 10.85 -0.12
C GLY A 100 -12.62 11.99 0.47
N SER A 101 -13.54 11.69 1.39
CA SER A 101 -14.39 12.70 2.00
C SER A 101 -13.90 13.11 3.40
N ARG A 102 -14.07 14.39 3.78
CA ARG A 102 -13.64 14.96 5.08
C ARG A 102 -14.28 14.34 6.32
N ARG A 103 -15.22 13.39 6.21
CA ARG A 103 -15.90 12.78 7.38
C ARG A 103 -15.04 11.70 8.03
N TYR A 104 -13.94 12.12 8.63
CA TYR A 104 -13.14 11.27 9.49
C TYR A 104 -13.72 11.25 10.91
N GLY A 105 -14.11 10.08 11.43
CA GLY A 105 -14.41 9.90 12.88
C GLY A 105 -15.77 9.34 13.26
N ARG A 106 -16.74 9.23 12.34
CA ARG A 106 -18.00 8.47 12.54
C ARG A 106 -18.35 7.71 11.26
N ALA A 107 -17.59 6.66 10.97
CA ALA A 107 -17.81 5.84 9.79
C ALA A 107 -19.06 4.96 9.96
N ARG A 108 -20.21 5.44 9.47
CA ARG A 108 -21.35 4.58 9.13
C ARG A 108 -21.16 3.93 7.75
N ASN A 109 -20.29 4.49 6.88
CA ASN A 109 -19.98 3.96 5.56
C ASN A 109 -18.48 3.75 5.29
N ARG A 110 -18.18 2.59 4.73
CA ARG A 110 -16.85 1.98 4.55
C ARG A 110 -16.10 2.46 3.28
N LYS A 111 -16.77 3.24 2.44
CA LYS A 111 -16.30 3.70 1.11
C LYS A 111 -15.82 5.16 1.09
N GLU A 112 -15.84 5.83 2.24
CA GLU A 112 -15.58 7.28 2.36
C GLU A 112 -14.23 7.61 3.05
N GLU A 113 -13.39 6.60 3.34
CA GLU A 113 -12.03 6.82 3.87
C GLU A 113 -11.15 7.46 2.79
N PHE A 114 -10.30 8.41 3.17
CA PHE A 114 -9.23 8.87 2.29
C PHE A 114 -8.33 7.70 1.87
N SER A 115 -7.95 7.67 0.61
CA SER A 115 -6.98 6.73 0.04
C SER A 115 -5.99 7.46 -0.85
N VAL A 116 -4.76 6.95 -0.89
CA VAL A 116 -3.79 7.34 -1.91
C VAL A 116 -3.60 6.18 -2.88
N GLU A 117 -3.85 6.44 -4.15
CA GLU A 117 -3.59 5.50 -5.23
C GLU A 117 -2.37 5.95 -6.02
N ARG A 118 -1.60 4.98 -6.54
CA ARG A 118 -0.38 5.24 -7.30
C ARG A 118 -0.62 4.84 -8.76
N TYR A 119 -0.42 5.79 -9.65
CA TYR A 119 -0.51 5.62 -11.10
C TYR A 119 0.83 5.94 -11.77
N LEU A 120 1.03 5.36 -12.94
CA LEU A 120 1.97 5.89 -13.92
C LEU A 120 1.17 6.79 -14.86
N TRP A 121 1.83 7.78 -15.47
CA TRP A 121 1.17 8.67 -16.43
C TRP A 121 0.34 7.91 -17.47
N LYS A 122 0.94 6.88 -18.09
CA LYS A 122 0.30 6.03 -19.12
C LYS A 122 -0.93 5.24 -18.65
N SER A 123 -1.07 5.02 -17.34
CA SER A 123 -2.19 4.27 -16.76
C SER A 123 -3.21 5.15 -16.04
N MET A 124 -3.02 6.47 -16.08
CA MET A 124 -3.87 7.39 -15.34
C MET A 124 -5.19 7.63 -16.09
N PRO A 125 -6.36 7.44 -15.44
CA PRO A 125 -7.61 7.94 -16.01
C PRO A 125 -7.52 9.46 -16.07
N SER A 126 -7.87 10.03 -17.22
CA SER A 126 -7.80 11.47 -17.57
C SER A 126 -7.71 12.44 -16.37
N ILE A 127 -6.72 13.32 -16.37
CA ILE A 127 -6.59 14.35 -15.33
C ILE A 127 -7.42 15.57 -15.73
N PRO A 128 -8.43 15.98 -14.94
CA PRO A 128 -9.13 17.21 -15.23
C PRO A 128 -8.25 18.41 -14.88
N VAL A 129 -8.25 19.38 -15.80
CA VAL A 129 -7.72 20.73 -15.56
C VAL A 129 -8.45 21.36 -14.36
N GLY A 130 -7.74 22.15 -13.57
CA GLY A 130 -8.28 22.79 -12.36
C GLY A 130 -8.05 21.98 -11.07
N ASN A 131 -7.54 20.75 -11.15
CA ASN A 131 -7.22 19.97 -9.97
C ASN A 131 -6.01 20.53 -9.21
N SER A 132 -6.09 20.54 -7.89
CA SER A 132 -4.96 20.91 -7.04
C SER A 132 -3.88 19.84 -7.06
N VAL A 133 -2.62 20.27 -7.10
CA VAL A 133 -1.46 19.41 -7.11
C VAL A 133 -0.43 19.87 -6.09
N PHE A 134 0.16 18.91 -5.41
CA PHE A 134 1.35 19.06 -4.60
C PHE A 134 2.52 18.37 -5.29
N ILE A 135 3.61 19.11 -5.46
CA ILE A 135 4.82 18.62 -6.11
C ILE A 135 5.98 18.78 -5.14
N THR A 136 6.87 17.80 -5.10
CA THR A 136 8.17 17.93 -4.43
C THR A 136 9.25 17.28 -5.27
N GLY A 137 10.38 17.94 -5.40
CA GLY A 137 11.48 17.52 -6.26
C GLY A 137 12.53 18.61 -6.41
N ILE A 138 13.43 18.43 -7.37
CA ILE A 138 14.43 19.43 -7.74
C ILE A 138 13.80 20.39 -8.75
N PHE A 139 13.84 21.67 -8.46
CA PHE A 139 13.40 22.74 -9.37
C PHE A 139 14.61 23.35 -10.08
N THR A 140 14.46 23.67 -11.37
CA THR A 140 15.48 24.32 -12.20
C THR A 140 14.84 24.98 -13.42
N HIS A 141 15.66 25.64 -14.23
CA HIS A 141 15.27 26.15 -15.55
C HIS A 141 16.02 25.38 -16.65
N ILE A 142 15.29 24.89 -17.65
CA ILE A 142 15.86 24.29 -18.87
C ILE A 142 15.46 25.19 -20.04
N ASP A 143 16.43 25.74 -20.75
CA ASP A 143 16.21 26.69 -21.86
C ASP A 143 15.28 27.85 -21.47
N GLY A 144 15.44 28.37 -20.24
CA GLY A 144 14.61 29.44 -19.68
C GLY A 144 13.23 29.00 -19.21
N MET A 145 12.83 27.74 -19.40
CA MET A 145 11.55 27.21 -18.91
C MET A 145 11.69 26.66 -17.49
N PRO A 146 10.85 27.09 -16.53
CA PRO A 146 10.83 26.54 -15.18
C PRO A 146 10.29 25.10 -15.21
N VAL A 147 11.06 24.17 -14.64
CA VAL A 147 10.72 22.74 -14.64
C VAL A 147 11.07 22.04 -13.32
N PHE A 148 10.33 20.96 -13.03
CA PHE A 148 10.76 19.96 -12.05
C PHE A 148 11.60 18.90 -12.74
N LEU A 149 12.85 18.76 -12.32
CA LEU A 149 13.81 17.85 -12.92
C LEU A 149 13.54 16.41 -12.50
N GLN A 150 13.65 15.50 -13.47
CA GLN A 150 13.58 14.07 -13.25
C GLN A 150 14.99 13.47 -13.32
N ARG A 151 15.53 13.04 -12.18
CA ARG A 151 16.78 12.27 -12.10
C ARG A 151 16.51 10.87 -11.59
N GLU A 152 17.33 9.89 -11.97
CA GLU A 152 17.21 8.52 -11.44
C GLU A 152 17.27 8.49 -9.90
N ASP A 153 18.15 9.31 -9.32
CA ASP A 153 18.35 9.42 -7.87
C ASP A 153 17.28 10.27 -7.15
N SER A 154 16.51 11.08 -7.89
CA SER A 154 15.51 11.98 -7.31
C SER A 154 14.37 12.24 -8.30
N LYS A 155 13.40 11.33 -8.30
CA LYS A 155 12.15 11.52 -9.03
C LYS A 155 11.20 12.43 -8.22
N PRO A 156 10.54 13.40 -8.87
CA PRO A 156 9.56 14.21 -8.17
C PRO A 156 8.41 13.34 -7.68
N ILE A 157 7.81 13.71 -6.54
CA ILE A 157 6.53 13.18 -6.10
C ILE A 157 5.46 14.18 -6.51
N ILE A 158 4.47 13.69 -7.23
CA ILE A 158 3.33 14.46 -7.69
C ILE A 158 2.09 13.87 -7.04
N LEU A 159 1.38 14.69 -6.28
CA LEU A 159 0.20 14.30 -5.54
C LEU A 159 -0.97 15.19 -5.95
N ILE A 160 -1.94 14.61 -6.64
CA ILE A 160 -3.18 15.29 -7.04
C ILE A 160 -4.21 15.10 -5.94
N HIS A 161 -4.89 16.18 -5.57
CA HIS A 161 -5.78 16.16 -4.40
C HIS A 161 -6.93 17.17 -4.50
N ASP A 162 -7.95 16.95 -3.68
CA ASP A 162 -9.12 17.81 -3.47
C ASP A 162 -9.17 18.43 -2.06
N VAL A 163 -8.09 18.25 -1.28
CA VAL A 163 -8.01 18.68 0.13
C VAL A 163 -7.30 20.04 0.28
N PRO A 164 -7.55 20.78 1.37
CA PRO A 164 -6.80 22.01 1.64
C PRO A 164 -5.31 21.76 1.78
N GLN A 165 -4.51 22.70 1.26
CA GLN A 165 -3.04 22.68 1.25
C GLN A 165 -2.42 22.23 2.58
N GLN A 166 -2.89 22.77 3.70
CA GLN A 166 -2.39 22.49 5.05
C GLN A 166 -2.54 21.03 5.49
N TYR A 167 -3.43 20.25 4.86
CA TYR A 167 -3.70 18.85 5.19
C TYR A 167 -3.15 17.86 4.18
N VAL A 168 -2.59 18.32 3.05
CA VAL A 168 -2.15 17.45 1.96
C VAL A 168 -1.14 16.41 2.42
N ILE A 169 -0.04 16.85 3.03
CA ILE A 169 1.02 15.96 3.52
C ILE A 169 0.50 15.06 4.64
N TYR A 170 -0.26 15.63 5.58
CA TYR A 170 -0.87 14.89 6.69
C TYR A 170 -1.75 13.74 6.18
N LEU A 171 -2.68 14.04 5.28
CA LEU A 171 -3.62 13.07 4.75
C LEU A 171 -2.92 12.09 3.84
N ALA A 172 -1.94 12.50 3.04
CA ALA A 172 -1.17 11.58 2.20
C ALA A 172 -0.36 10.57 3.03
N VAL A 173 0.30 11.02 4.11
CA VAL A 173 1.01 10.12 5.05
C VAL A 173 0.05 9.23 5.83
N PHE A 174 -1.14 9.71 6.14
CA PHE A 174 -2.13 8.94 6.87
C PHE A 174 -2.84 7.89 5.98
N ALA A 175 -3.35 8.34 4.85
CA ALA A 175 -4.21 7.59 3.92
C ALA A 175 -3.43 6.75 2.92
N GLY A 176 -2.17 7.10 2.62
CA GLY A 176 -1.37 6.33 1.68
C GLY A 176 -0.88 5.00 2.22
N ARG A 177 -1.11 4.73 3.52
CA ARG A 177 -0.83 3.42 4.09
C ARG A 177 -1.72 2.37 3.40
N PRO A 178 -1.14 1.31 2.82
CA PRO A 178 -1.91 0.26 2.15
C PRO A 178 -2.96 -0.34 3.09
N VAL A 179 -4.20 -0.49 2.58
CA VAL A 179 -5.31 -1.08 3.34
C VAL A 179 -4.99 -2.51 3.76
N ASN A 180 -4.39 -3.27 2.86
CA ASN A 180 -3.86 -4.60 3.13
C ASN A 180 -2.56 -4.83 2.34
N GLU A 181 -1.45 -4.99 3.07
CA GLU A 181 -0.12 -5.24 2.51
C GLU A 181 -0.09 -6.60 1.78
N TYR A 182 -0.90 -7.56 2.24
CA TYR A 182 -0.99 -8.92 1.68
C TYR A 182 -2.00 -9.05 0.53
N TRP A 183 -2.82 -8.05 0.24
CA TRP A 183 -3.72 -8.07 -0.91
C TRP A 183 -3.15 -7.22 -2.03
N ASN A 184 -2.10 -7.73 -2.66
CA ASN A 184 -1.34 -7.05 -3.71
C ASN A 184 -1.38 -7.90 -5.02
N PRO A 185 -0.92 -7.36 -6.17
CA PRO A 185 -0.91 -8.09 -7.43
C PRO A 185 -0.20 -9.45 -7.36
N PHE A 186 0.92 -9.56 -6.63
CA PHE A 186 1.62 -10.83 -6.46
C PHE A 186 0.73 -11.87 -5.78
N THR A 187 0.00 -11.49 -4.73
CA THR A 187 -0.94 -12.40 -4.06
C THR A 187 -2.04 -12.87 -4.99
N LYS A 188 -2.57 -12.00 -5.88
CA LYS A 188 -3.62 -12.40 -6.84
C LYS A 188 -3.11 -13.44 -7.83
N VAL A 189 -1.94 -13.19 -8.42
CA VAL A 189 -1.28 -14.13 -9.35
C VAL A 189 -0.93 -15.43 -8.63
N SER A 190 -0.39 -15.32 -7.42
CA SER A 190 0.02 -16.45 -6.61
C SER A 190 -1.15 -17.34 -6.19
N LEU A 191 -2.29 -16.75 -5.79
CA LEU A 191 -3.52 -17.49 -5.50
C LEU A 191 -4.03 -18.24 -6.73
N ALA A 192 -4.03 -17.61 -7.91
CA ALA A 192 -4.49 -18.24 -9.14
C ALA A 192 -3.61 -19.43 -9.55
N LEU A 193 -2.28 -19.24 -9.58
CA LEU A 193 -1.33 -20.31 -9.91
C LEU A 193 -1.33 -21.41 -8.84
N GLY A 194 -1.43 -21.04 -7.56
CA GLY A 194 -1.52 -21.99 -6.46
C GLY A 194 -2.78 -22.85 -6.53
N LEU A 195 -3.94 -22.27 -6.80
CA LEU A 195 -5.19 -23.02 -6.98
C LEU A 195 -5.09 -24.00 -8.16
N PHE A 196 -4.50 -23.57 -9.28
CA PHE A 196 -4.26 -24.44 -10.43
C PHE A 196 -3.35 -25.62 -10.07
N ALA A 197 -2.21 -25.35 -9.42
CA ALA A 197 -1.26 -26.37 -8.98
C ALA A 197 -1.90 -27.37 -7.99
N MET A 198 -2.66 -26.87 -7.01
CA MET A 198 -3.33 -27.72 -6.02
C MET A 198 -4.44 -28.58 -6.63
N THR A 199 -5.14 -28.07 -7.64
CA THR A 199 -6.14 -28.86 -8.39
C THR A 199 -5.48 -30.04 -9.10
N GLY A 200 -4.33 -29.83 -9.74
CA GLY A 200 -3.54 -30.91 -10.34
C GLY A 200 -3.12 -31.97 -9.31
N ILE A 201 -2.70 -31.55 -8.11
CA ILE A 201 -2.38 -32.47 -7.01
C ILE A 201 -3.61 -33.28 -6.59
N ILE A 202 -4.77 -32.65 -6.42
CA ILE A 202 -6.01 -33.34 -6.02
C ILE A 202 -6.35 -34.45 -7.03
N ILE A 203 -6.34 -34.14 -8.34
CA ILE A 203 -6.61 -35.12 -9.40
C ILE A 203 -5.59 -36.27 -9.35
N GLY A 204 -4.30 -35.94 -9.17
CA GLY A 204 -3.24 -36.93 -9.06
C GLY A 204 -3.41 -37.85 -7.84
N VAL A 205 -3.73 -37.29 -6.67
CA VAL A 205 -3.97 -38.05 -5.44
C VAL A 205 -5.17 -38.99 -5.61
N MET A 206 -6.28 -38.50 -6.17
CA MET A 206 -7.50 -39.29 -6.36
C MET A 206 -7.33 -40.47 -7.33
N SER A 207 -6.38 -40.37 -8.26
CA SER A 207 -6.09 -41.42 -9.23
C SER A 207 -5.30 -42.59 -8.63
N ILE A 208 -4.78 -42.45 -7.41
CA ILE A 208 -3.88 -43.44 -6.81
C ILE A 208 -4.56 -44.10 -5.60
N LYS A 209 -4.58 -45.44 -5.59
CA LYS A 209 -5.04 -46.26 -4.46
C LYS A 209 -4.00 -46.25 -3.32
N PHE A 210 -3.84 -45.12 -2.63
CA PHE A 210 -2.86 -44.95 -1.55
C PHE A 210 -3.41 -45.30 -0.15
N ILE A 211 -2.48 -45.48 0.80
CA ILE A 211 -2.74 -45.51 2.26
C ILE A 211 -3.46 -44.21 2.65
N SER A 212 -4.60 -44.35 3.32
CA SER A 212 -5.52 -43.22 3.58
C SER A 212 -4.91 -42.06 4.38
N LEU A 213 -3.78 -42.25 5.07
CA LEU A 213 -3.13 -41.18 5.85
C LEU A 213 -2.41 -40.17 4.94
N ILE A 214 -1.59 -40.64 4.01
CA ILE A 214 -0.79 -39.77 3.12
C ILE A 214 -1.71 -39.00 2.18
N ALA A 215 -2.77 -39.64 1.70
CA ALA A 215 -3.80 -39.01 0.89
C ALA A 215 -4.54 -37.92 1.68
N ALA A 216 -4.96 -38.20 2.93
CA ALA A 216 -5.63 -37.21 3.78
C ALA A 216 -4.74 -35.98 4.06
N ILE A 217 -3.44 -36.16 4.35
CA ILE A 217 -2.50 -35.05 4.55
C ILE A 217 -2.37 -34.20 3.28
N SER A 218 -2.14 -34.86 2.14
CA SER A 218 -1.93 -34.17 0.86
C SER A 218 -3.17 -33.40 0.42
N LEU A 219 -4.35 -34.01 0.53
CA LEU A 219 -5.61 -33.35 0.22
C LEU A 219 -5.90 -32.18 1.18
N THR A 220 -5.64 -32.33 2.48
CA THR A 220 -5.80 -31.23 3.45
C THR A 220 -4.94 -30.03 3.08
N LEU A 221 -3.68 -30.26 2.70
CA LEU A 221 -2.79 -29.20 2.23
C LEU A 221 -3.25 -28.59 0.90
N ALA A 222 -3.77 -29.40 -0.03
CA ALA A 222 -4.30 -28.91 -1.30
C ALA A 222 -5.56 -28.04 -1.11
N PHE A 223 -6.38 -28.33 -0.10
CA PHE A 223 -7.52 -27.51 0.30
C PHE A 223 -7.15 -26.27 1.12
N SER A 224 -5.87 -26.06 1.46
CA SER A 224 -5.40 -24.90 2.23
C SER A 224 -5.96 -23.53 1.82
N PRO A 225 -6.15 -23.20 0.53
CA PRO A 225 -6.66 -21.87 0.14
C PRO A 225 -8.11 -21.64 0.54
N ILE A 226 -8.88 -22.72 0.66
CA ILE A 226 -10.31 -22.71 0.97
C ILE A 226 -10.51 -22.75 2.49
N LEU A 227 -9.53 -23.25 3.26
CA LEU A 227 -9.65 -23.38 4.72
C LEU A 227 -10.09 -22.08 5.40
N PRO A 228 -9.56 -20.87 5.13
CA PRO A 228 -10.05 -19.66 5.79
C PRO A 228 -11.54 -19.34 5.56
N PHE A 229 -12.15 -19.92 4.52
CA PHE A 229 -13.54 -19.66 4.11
C PHE A 229 -14.52 -20.74 4.58
N LEU A 230 -14.05 -21.81 5.22
CA LEU A 230 -14.95 -22.79 5.86
C LEU A 230 -15.32 -22.31 7.28
N PRO A 231 -16.51 -22.62 7.82
CA PRO A 231 -16.79 -22.44 9.25
C PRO A 231 -15.95 -23.46 10.06
N PRO A 232 -15.32 -23.11 11.20
CA PRO A 232 -15.18 -21.82 11.92
C PRO A 232 -14.15 -20.80 11.40
N GLY A 233 -13.31 -21.14 10.42
CA GLY A 233 -12.34 -20.24 9.78
C GLY A 233 -12.91 -18.87 9.36
N ILE A 234 -14.16 -18.78 8.88
CA ILE A 234 -14.83 -17.50 8.57
C ILE A 234 -14.84 -16.56 9.79
N ALA A 235 -15.13 -17.10 10.98
CA ALA A 235 -15.15 -16.31 12.21
C ALA A 235 -13.74 -15.82 12.58
N GLY A 236 -12.73 -16.70 12.45
CA GLY A 236 -11.32 -16.34 12.59
C GLY A 236 -10.90 -15.25 11.62
N PHE A 237 -11.30 -15.35 10.35
CA PHE A 237 -11.02 -14.37 9.30
C PHE A 237 -11.72 -13.02 9.56
N ALA A 238 -12.95 -13.03 10.07
CA ALA A 238 -13.66 -11.81 10.46
C ALA A 238 -12.95 -11.07 11.60
N LEU A 239 -12.49 -11.80 12.62
CA LEU A 239 -11.72 -11.25 13.73
C LEU A 239 -10.35 -10.76 13.27
N TYR A 240 -9.63 -11.54 12.46
CA TYR A 240 -8.41 -11.12 11.77
C TYR A 240 -8.63 -9.76 11.10
N ARG A 241 -9.67 -9.62 10.27
CA ARG A 241 -9.93 -8.39 9.52
C ARG A 241 -10.23 -7.21 10.44
N ARG A 242 -10.89 -7.43 11.57
CA ARG A 242 -11.18 -6.40 12.58
C ARG A 242 -9.90 -5.89 13.23
N PHE A 243 -9.06 -6.79 13.74
CA PHE A 243 -7.81 -6.43 14.41
C PHE A 243 -6.77 -5.86 13.44
N TRP A 244 -6.69 -6.38 12.21
CA TRP A 244 -5.84 -5.83 11.15
C TRP A 244 -6.14 -4.35 10.88
N ARG A 245 -7.42 -3.97 10.76
CA ARG A 245 -7.81 -2.58 10.55
C ARG A 245 -7.41 -1.67 11.71
N ARG A 246 -7.57 -2.14 12.95
CA ARG A 246 -7.12 -1.42 14.15
C ARG A 246 -5.60 -1.25 14.14
N ALA A 247 -4.85 -2.31 13.84
CA ALA A 247 -3.40 -2.25 13.71
C ALA A 247 -2.97 -1.24 12.64
N ARG A 248 -3.59 -1.25 11.45
CA ARG A 248 -3.36 -0.25 10.38
C ARG A 248 -3.60 1.17 10.90
N TYR A 249 -4.73 1.41 11.55
CA TYR A 249 -5.08 2.72 12.11
C TYR A 249 -4.02 3.23 13.10
N PHE A 250 -3.58 2.39 14.04
CA PHE A 250 -2.55 2.77 15.01
C PHE A 250 -1.19 3.01 14.35
N ARG A 251 -0.82 2.22 13.34
CA ARG A 251 0.41 2.47 12.57
C ARG A 251 0.33 3.76 11.76
N ALA A 252 -0.82 4.10 11.18
CA ALA A 252 -1.03 5.38 10.48
C ALA A 252 -0.97 6.58 11.46
N ARG A 253 -1.59 6.47 12.64
CA ARG A 253 -1.48 7.47 13.71
C ARG A 253 -0.04 7.70 14.14
N ARG A 254 0.72 6.63 14.35
CA ARG A 254 2.16 6.71 14.64
C ARG A 254 2.92 7.49 13.55
N ASP A 255 2.66 7.19 12.29
CA ASP A 255 3.37 7.82 11.15
C ASP A 255 3.06 9.32 11.06
N VAL A 256 1.82 9.71 11.34
CA VAL A 256 1.43 11.12 11.49
C VAL A 256 2.06 11.80 12.72
N THR A 257 2.17 11.10 13.86
CA THR A 257 2.88 11.64 15.03
C THR A 257 4.36 11.90 14.73
N LEU A 258 4.97 11.04 13.89
CA LEU A 258 6.34 11.27 13.40
C LEU A 258 6.43 12.52 12.52
N LEU A 259 5.47 12.73 11.61
CA LEU A 259 5.38 13.95 10.79
C LEU A 259 5.30 15.22 11.67
N ARG A 260 4.49 15.20 12.73
CA ARG A 260 4.43 16.32 13.69
C ARG A 260 5.74 16.54 14.44
N THR A 261 6.56 15.49 14.58
CA THR A 261 7.86 15.60 15.26
C THR A 261 8.88 16.30 14.36
N SER A 262 8.84 16.05 13.05
CA SER A 262 9.66 16.76 12.07
C SER A 262 9.20 18.20 11.86
N SER A 263 7.89 18.44 11.90
CA SER A 263 7.26 19.75 11.75
C SER A 263 7.20 20.53 13.06
N GLN A 264 8.36 20.93 13.59
CA GLN A 264 8.45 21.60 14.90
C GLN A 264 7.68 22.93 15.00
N MET A 265 7.23 23.51 13.88
CA MET A 265 6.57 24.83 13.87
C MET A 265 5.03 24.83 13.89
N LEU A 266 4.35 23.75 13.48
CA LEU A 266 2.88 23.77 13.26
C LEU A 266 2.07 22.92 14.23
N TYR A 267 2.68 21.93 14.86
CA TYR A 267 1.98 20.97 15.71
C TYR A 267 2.82 20.76 16.97
N GLY A 268 2.32 21.19 18.14
CA GLY A 268 3.06 21.19 19.41
C GLY A 268 3.84 19.89 19.68
N LYS A 269 4.98 20.00 20.38
CA LYS A 269 5.99 18.95 20.58
C LYS A 269 5.35 17.58 20.88
N PRO A 270 5.35 16.61 19.94
CA PRO A 270 4.86 15.28 20.23
C PRO A 270 5.78 14.58 21.23
N SER A 271 5.20 13.89 22.20
CA SER A 271 5.99 13.15 23.19
C SER A 271 6.50 11.86 22.56
N LYS A 272 7.77 11.48 22.82
CA LYS A 272 8.28 10.13 22.50
C LYS A 272 7.35 9.03 23.07
N LYS A 273 6.64 9.32 24.16
CA LYS A 273 5.63 8.46 24.77
C LYS A 273 4.46 8.16 23.81
N ASP A 274 4.02 9.12 23.01
CA ASP A 274 2.90 8.97 22.08
C ASP A 274 3.25 8.00 20.93
N ILE A 275 4.46 8.15 20.38
CA ILE A 275 4.96 7.26 19.32
C ILE A 275 5.04 5.81 19.83
N MET A 276 5.57 5.62 21.05
CA MET A 276 5.68 4.31 21.68
C MET A 276 4.30 3.69 21.98
N TYR A 277 3.35 4.51 22.44
CA TYR A 277 1.98 4.10 22.70
C TYR A 277 1.31 3.54 21.43
N TRP A 278 1.37 4.29 20.32
CA TRP A 278 0.81 3.83 19.04
C TRP A 278 1.51 2.59 18.50
N LYS A 279 2.83 2.48 18.68
CA LYS A 279 3.61 1.29 18.28
C LYS A 279 3.17 0.05 19.06
N ARG A 280 2.95 0.16 20.38
CA ARG A 280 2.50 -0.95 21.23
C ARG A 280 1.09 -1.41 20.84
N LEU A 281 0.15 -0.47 20.68
CA LEU A 281 -1.21 -0.80 20.25
C LEU A 281 -1.25 -1.44 18.85
N ALA A 282 -0.46 -0.94 17.93
CA ALA A 282 -0.31 -1.52 16.60
C ALA A 282 0.19 -2.96 16.67
N LEU A 283 1.22 -3.23 17.49
CA LEU A 283 1.80 -4.57 17.65
C LEU A 283 0.79 -5.54 18.26
N ILE A 284 0.11 -5.16 19.35
CA ILE A 284 -0.89 -6.01 20.01
C ILE A 284 -1.99 -6.39 19.02
N ASN A 285 -2.53 -5.43 18.26
CA ASN A 285 -3.58 -5.70 17.29
C ASN A 285 -3.08 -6.52 16.10
N LEU A 286 -1.82 -6.37 15.70
CA LEU A 286 -1.20 -7.22 14.67
C LEU A 286 -1.08 -8.67 15.14
N LEU A 287 -0.61 -8.89 16.37
CA LEU A 287 -0.49 -10.22 16.96
C LEU A 287 -1.85 -10.89 17.13
N LEU A 288 -2.85 -10.17 17.65
CA LEU A 288 -4.23 -10.67 17.74
C LEU A 288 -4.79 -11.02 16.35
N SER A 289 -4.55 -10.17 15.35
CA SER A 289 -4.95 -10.45 13.97
C SER A 289 -4.35 -11.76 13.47
N GLY A 290 -3.04 -11.95 13.63
CA GLY A 290 -2.36 -13.19 13.23
C GLY A 290 -2.87 -14.41 13.99
N PHE A 291 -3.07 -14.29 15.31
CA PHE A 291 -3.59 -15.35 16.17
C PHE A 291 -4.96 -15.85 15.68
N PHE A 292 -5.93 -14.96 15.47
CA PHE A 292 -7.27 -15.38 15.04
C PHE A 292 -7.29 -16.00 13.64
N PHE A 293 -6.42 -15.54 12.73
CA PHE A 293 -6.28 -16.15 11.41
C PHE A 293 -5.70 -17.57 11.51
N ILE A 294 -4.59 -17.73 12.24
CA ILE A 294 -3.91 -19.01 12.41
C ILE A 294 -4.80 -20.01 13.16
N ALA A 295 -5.45 -19.59 14.24
CA ALA A 295 -6.36 -20.44 15.00
C ALA A 295 -7.52 -20.95 14.13
N GLY A 296 -8.18 -20.05 13.38
CA GLY A 296 -9.26 -20.44 12.47
C GLY A 296 -8.79 -21.39 11.36
N TYR A 297 -7.60 -21.14 10.81
CA TYR A 297 -6.99 -22.01 9.81
C TYR A 297 -6.68 -23.41 10.36
N ILE A 298 -6.03 -23.51 11.54
CA ILE A 298 -5.66 -24.78 12.17
C ILE A 298 -6.91 -25.62 12.48
N VAL A 299 -7.95 -25.02 13.06
CA VAL A 299 -9.19 -25.74 13.37
C VAL A 299 -9.79 -26.34 12.10
N ASN A 300 -9.87 -25.57 11.02
CA ASN A 300 -10.40 -26.08 9.76
C ASN A 300 -9.50 -27.14 9.13
N ALA A 301 -8.18 -26.99 9.22
CA ALA A 301 -7.23 -28.00 8.74
C ALA A 301 -7.44 -29.34 9.47
N ILE A 302 -7.61 -29.32 10.80
CA ILE A 302 -7.87 -30.52 11.61
C ILE A 302 -9.21 -31.15 11.21
N LEU A 303 -10.27 -30.35 11.09
CA LEU A 303 -11.60 -30.86 10.71
C LEU A 303 -11.59 -31.51 9.32
N VAL A 304 -10.98 -30.85 8.33
CA VAL A 304 -10.84 -31.39 6.97
C VAL A 304 -10.00 -32.65 6.97
N PHE A 305 -8.89 -32.67 7.72
CA PHE A 305 -8.05 -33.86 7.83
C PHE A 305 -8.80 -35.06 8.43
N VAL A 306 -9.52 -34.86 9.55
CA VAL A 306 -10.30 -35.93 10.20
C VAL A 306 -11.41 -36.44 9.27
N LEU A 307 -12.10 -35.53 8.57
CA LEU A 307 -13.14 -35.90 7.61
C LEU A 307 -12.57 -36.72 6.45
N LEU A 308 -11.49 -36.25 5.82
CA LEU A 308 -10.83 -36.98 4.73
C LEU A 308 -10.27 -38.33 5.21
N ARG A 309 -9.74 -38.40 6.43
CA ARG A 309 -9.24 -39.64 7.04
C ARG A 309 -10.36 -40.65 7.28
N SER A 310 -11.58 -40.21 7.53
CA SER A 310 -12.74 -41.09 7.73
C SER A 310 -13.37 -41.58 6.41
N LEU A 311 -13.19 -40.84 5.32
CA LEU A 311 -13.76 -41.16 4.01
C LEU A 311 -12.84 -42.00 3.11
N LEU A 312 -11.53 -42.02 3.39
CA LEU A 312 -10.50 -42.74 2.63
C LEU A 312 -10.07 -44.03 3.33
#